data_AF-A0A950B875-F1
#
_entry.id   AF-A0A950B875-F1
#
_cell.length_a   1.000
_cell.length_b   1.000
_cell.length_c   1.000
_cell.angle_alpha   90.00
_cell.angle_beta   90.00
_cell.angle_gamma   90.00
#
_symmetry.space_group_name_H-M   'P 1'
#
loop_
_entity.id
_entity.type
_entity.pdbx_description
1 polymer ?
#
loop_
_entity_poly.entity_id
_entity_poly.type
_entity_poly.pdbx_seq_one_letter_code
_entity_poly.pdbx_strand_id
1 'polypeptide(L)'
;MDRVSSYARRPVGFLLHYVRQRPTSHVLILLAVVGAAGCSVSAQYAIKFLVDALALGPGNTTLWLAFALLALLAAGDNLLWRVAGWIASYAFVGVTGDLRSELFRHVMGHAPSYFVQRLSGTLTGRITATSNAAFALENLFTWNILPPCVATACAIAFLVAVSVPVAAAVTVAAALVMLMLFRLAAHGTPLHQGFADHAARVEGELADVIGNMPLVRSFGAIGREHARIASTISREMGARRLSLQYLEKLRLLHA
;
A
#
# COMPACT_ATOMS: atom_id res chain seq x y z
N MET A 1 15.48 16.58 -21.83
CA MET A 1 14.97 16.83 -20.45
C MET A 1 13.49 16.41 -20.36
N ASP A 2 13.09 15.39 -21.14
CA ASP A 2 11.69 15.15 -21.56
C ASP A 2 11.06 13.89 -20.96
N ARG A 3 11.81 13.17 -20.11
CA ARG A 3 11.35 11.87 -19.60
C ARG A 3 10.26 12.01 -18.54
N VAL A 4 10.40 12.96 -17.60
CA VAL A 4 9.45 13.19 -16.50
C VAL A 4 8.12 13.74 -17.03
N SER A 5 8.16 14.63 -18.02
CA SER A 5 6.95 15.20 -18.65
C SER A 5 6.12 14.14 -19.39
N SER A 6 6.74 13.09 -19.94
CA SER A 6 6.03 11.98 -20.57
C SER A 6 5.13 11.20 -19.60
N TYR A 7 5.44 11.22 -18.30
CA TYR A 7 4.68 10.51 -17.26
C TYR A 7 3.59 11.37 -16.61
N ALA A 8 3.37 12.62 -17.04
CA ALA A 8 2.40 13.54 -16.44
C ALA A 8 0.96 12.98 -16.39
N ARG A 9 0.61 12.05 -17.27
CA ARG A 9 -0.70 11.36 -17.29
C ARG A 9 -0.64 9.88 -16.92
N ARG A 10 0.52 9.37 -16.46
CA ARG A 10 0.75 7.94 -16.17
C ARG A 10 1.42 7.75 -14.80
N PRO A 11 0.70 8.00 -13.69
CA PRO A 11 1.28 7.95 -12.33
C PRO A 11 1.83 6.56 -11.98
N VAL A 12 1.16 5.49 -12.42
CA VAL A 12 1.62 4.11 -12.21
C VAL A 12 2.90 3.83 -13.00
N GLY A 13 3.00 4.31 -14.24
CA GLY A 13 4.19 4.15 -15.08
C GLY A 13 5.40 4.91 -14.54
N PHE A 14 5.18 6.06 -13.89
CA PHE A 14 6.21 6.81 -13.18
C PHE A 14 6.79 6.00 -12.03
N LEU A 15 5.95 5.47 -11.15
CA LEU A 15 6.40 4.64 -10.01
C LEU A 15 7.12 3.37 -10.48
N LEU A 16 6.55 2.66 -11.46
CA LEU A 16 7.17 1.46 -12.03
C LEU A 16 8.54 1.72 -12.65
N HIS A 17 8.77 2.92 -13.18
CA HIS A 17 10.09 3.30 -13.70
C HIS A 17 11.13 3.32 -12.59
N TYR A 18 10.84 3.93 -11.43
CA TYR A 18 11.79 3.99 -10.31
C TYR A 18 11.97 2.64 -9.62
N VAL A 19 10.90 1.86 -9.46
CA VAL A 19 10.99 0.48 -8.95
C VAL A 19 11.90 -0.36 -9.86
N ARG A 20 11.83 -0.15 -11.19
CA ARG A 20 12.69 -0.84 -12.17
C ARG A 20 14.13 -0.35 -12.19
N GLN A 21 14.46 0.80 -11.60
CA GLN A 21 15.85 1.25 -11.49
C GLN A 21 16.63 0.47 -10.40
N ARG A 22 15.94 -0.15 -9.44
CA ARG A 22 16.54 -1.03 -8.41
C ARG A 22 15.98 -2.46 -8.46
N PRO A 23 16.09 -3.17 -9.60
CA PRO A 23 15.42 -4.45 -9.79
C PRO A 23 15.95 -5.52 -8.83
N THR A 24 17.25 -5.48 -8.48
CA THR A 24 17.87 -6.44 -7.57
C THR A 24 17.26 -6.39 -6.17
N SER A 25 17.09 -5.20 -5.59
CA SER A 25 16.50 -5.04 -4.26
C SER A 25 15.02 -5.48 -4.24
N HIS A 26 14.23 -5.09 -5.24
CA HIS A 26 12.83 -5.49 -5.31
C HIS A 26 12.66 -6.99 -5.57
N VAL A 27 13.50 -7.59 -6.40
CA VAL A 27 13.52 -9.06 -6.61
C VAL A 27 13.92 -9.79 -5.33
N LEU A 28 14.89 -9.28 -4.57
CA LEU A 28 15.29 -9.91 -3.31
C LEU A 28 14.18 -9.83 -2.25
N ILE A 29 13.48 -8.70 -2.16
CA ILE A 29 12.29 -8.55 -1.29
C ILE A 29 11.21 -9.54 -1.72
N LEU A 30 10.91 -9.62 -3.02
CA LEU A 30 9.92 -10.54 -3.56
C LEU A 30 10.28 -12.01 -3.24
N LEU A 31 11.53 -12.40 -3.48
CA LEU A 31 12.03 -13.74 -3.15
C LEU A 31 11.95 -14.03 -1.66
N ALA A 32 12.30 -13.06 -0.80
CA ALA A 32 12.22 -13.22 0.64
C ALA A 32 10.78 -13.39 1.13
N VAL A 33 9.83 -12.61 0.60
CA VAL A 33 8.39 -12.73 0.93
C VAL A 33 7.82 -14.04 0.42
N VAL A 34 8.17 -14.47 -0.80
CA VAL A 34 7.74 -15.77 -1.35
C VAL A 34 8.33 -16.93 -0.56
N GLY A 35 9.60 -16.84 -0.19
CA GLY A 35 10.25 -17.82 0.69
C GLY A 35 9.58 -17.90 2.05
N ALA A 36 9.29 -16.76 2.68
CA ALA A 36 8.61 -16.69 3.97
C ALA A 36 7.22 -17.33 3.91
N ALA A 37 6.41 -16.95 2.91
CA ALA A 37 5.10 -17.55 2.67
C ALA A 37 5.20 -19.07 2.43
N GLY A 38 6.22 -19.53 1.69
CA GLY A 38 6.52 -20.94 1.50
C GLY A 38 6.86 -21.67 2.80
N CYS A 39 7.70 -21.08 3.66
CA CYS A 39 8.02 -21.60 4.98
C CYS A 39 6.77 -21.67 5.87
N SER A 40 5.93 -20.64 5.85
CA SER A 40 4.68 -20.58 6.62
C SER A 40 3.69 -21.68 6.19
N VAL A 41 3.48 -21.87 4.89
CA VAL A 41 2.62 -22.95 4.36
C VAL A 41 3.22 -24.33 4.69
N SER A 42 4.54 -24.48 4.51
CA SER A 42 5.24 -25.73 4.83
C SER A 42 5.18 -26.03 6.34
N ALA A 43 5.11 -25.01 7.20
CA ALA A 43 5.00 -25.19 8.65
C ALA A 43 3.65 -25.82 9.00
N GLN A 44 2.56 -25.48 8.29
CA GLN A 44 1.27 -26.15 8.46
C GLN A 44 1.37 -27.65 8.15
N TYR A 45 2.16 -28.04 7.14
CA TYR A 45 2.42 -29.44 6.84
C TYR A 45 3.35 -30.11 7.88
N ALA A 46 4.35 -29.40 8.38
CA ALA A 46 5.22 -29.89 9.45
C ALA A 46 4.42 -30.18 10.75
N ILE A 47 3.37 -29.40 11.04
CA ILE A 47 2.44 -29.69 12.14
C ILE A 47 1.73 -31.03 11.93
N LYS A 48 1.25 -31.33 10.72
CA LYS A 48 0.66 -32.64 10.40
C LYS A 48 1.66 -33.77 10.68
N PHE A 49 2.90 -33.63 10.19
CA PHE A 49 3.95 -34.61 10.41
C PHE A 49 4.29 -34.79 11.90
N LEU A 50 4.27 -33.70 12.68
CA LEU A 50 4.45 -33.75 14.13
C LEU A 50 3.31 -34.50 14.84
N VAL A 51 2.06 -34.28 14.44
CA VAL A 51 0.89 -34.99 14.98
C VAL A 51 0.96 -36.48 14.65
N ASP A 52 1.30 -36.83 13.40
CA ASP A 52 1.47 -38.22 12.97
C ASP A 52 2.61 -38.91 13.75
N ALA A 53 3.72 -38.19 14.00
CA ALA A 53 4.83 -38.70 14.81
C ALA A 53 4.47 -38.92 16.28
N LEU A 54 3.61 -38.05 16.85
CA LEU A 54 3.11 -38.18 18.22
C LEU A 54 2.18 -39.40 18.39
N ALA A 55 1.41 -39.72 17.36
CA ALA A 55 0.51 -40.88 17.34
C ALA A 55 1.23 -42.24 17.37
N LEU A 56 2.53 -42.28 17.03
CA LEU A 56 3.35 -43.51 17.03
C LEU A 56 3.81 -43.98 18.43
N GLY A 57 3.59 -43.17 19.48
CA GLY A 57 3.87 -43.53 20.87
C GLY A 57 5.20 -43.03 21.46
N PRO A 58 5.44 -43.22 22.77
CA PRO A 58 6.58 -42.67 23.49
C PRO A 58 7.92 -43.31 23.08
N GLY A 59 8.95 -42.48 22.82
CA GLY A 59 10.32 -42.94 22.53
C GLY A 59 10.76 -42.82 21.06
N ASN A 60 9.90 -42.31 20.17
CA ASN A 60 10.24 -42.14 18.77
C ASN A 60 11.19 -40.95 18.52
N THR A 61 12.39 -41.21 18.00
CA THR A 61 13.37 -40.19 17.61
C THR A 61 12.84 -39.26 16.51
N THR A 62 11.85 -39.71 15.71
CA THR A 62 11.19 -38.90 14.67
C THR A 62 10.46 -37.69 15.24
N LEU A 63 10.01 -37.73 16.50
CA LEU A 63 9.35 -36.58 17.15
C LEU A 63 10.29 -35.37 17.23
N TRP A 64 11.55 -35.59 17.64
CA TRP A 64 12.55 -34.53 17.71
C TRP A 64 12.91 -33.96 16.34
N LEU A 65 12.92 -34.82 15.31
CA LEU A 65 13.17 -34.39 13.93
C LEU A 65 11.99 -33.57 13.38
N ALA A 66 10.76 -34.00 13.64
CA ALA A 66 9.55 -33.25 13.29
C ALA A 66 9.50 -31.88 13.99
N PHE A 67 9.84 -31.84 15.27
CA PHE A 67 9.94 -30.60 16.04
C PHE A 67 11.05 -29.68 15.51
N ALA A 68 12.25 -30.22 15.25
CA ALA A 68 13.36 -29.46 14.70
C ALA A 68 13.02 -28.88 13.32
N LEU A 69 12.34 -29.64 12.46
CA LEU A 69 11.85 -29.17 11.17
C LEU A 69 10.86 -28.02 11.34
N LEU A 70 9.86 -28.17 12.21
CA LEU A 70 8.88 -27.12 12.49
C LEU A 70 9.55 -25.85 13.02
N ALA A 71 10.48 -26.00 13.98
CA ALA A 71 11.24 -24.89 14.55
C ALA A 71 12.10 -24.19 13.49
N LEU A 72 12.75 -24.94 12.59
CA LEU A 72 13.54 -24.39 11.49
C LEU A 72 12.67 -23.61 10.50
N LEU A 73 11.49 -24.12 10.16
CA LEU A 73 10.56 -23.43 9.27
C LEU A 73 10.02 -22.14 9.90
N ALA A 74 9.67 -22.17 11.19
CA ALA A 74 9.20 -20.99 11.92
C ALA A 74 10.30 -19.93 12.09
N ALA A 75 11.54 -20.36 12.37
CA ALA A 75 12.70 -19.49 12.44
C ALA A 75 13.03 -18.90 11.05
N GLY A 76 12.97 -19.73 10.01
CA GLY A 76 13.19 -19.34 8.61
C GLY A 76 12.20 -18.27 8.16
N ASP A 77 10.90 -18.47 8.42
CA ASP A 77 9.86 -17.49 8.14
C ASP A 77 10.17 -16.13 8.81
N ASN A 78 10.44 -16.13 10.12
CA ASN A 78 10.79 -14.90 10.85
C ASN A 78 12.05 -14.23 10.30
N LEU A 79 13.10 -15.00 9.99
CA LEU A 79 14.35 -14.48 9.46
C LEU A 79 14.16 -13.86 8.08
N LEU A 80 13.41 -14.53 7.19
CA LEU A 80 13.09 -14.02 5.86
C LEU A 80 12.29 -12.71 5.94
N TRP A 81 11.34 -12.61 6.86
CA TRP A 81 10.64 -11.35 7.13
C TRP A 81 11.55 -10.23 7.63
N ARG A 82 12.52 -10.54 8.50
CA ARG A 82 13.51 -9.57 8.96
C ARG A 82 14.43 -9.11 7.81
N VAL A 83 14.91 -10.04 7.00
CA VAL A 83 15.76 -9.75 5.83
C VAL A 83 15.00 -8.90 4.81
N ALA A 84 13.75 -9.27 4.48
CA ALA A 84 12.88 -8.48 3.61
C ALA A 84 12.70 -7.05 4.15
N GLY A 85 12.47 -6.90 5.45
CA GLY A 85 12.33 -5.60 6.11
C GLY A 85 13.59 -4.73 6.02
N TRP A 86 14.76 -5.32 6.24
CA TRP A 86 16.03 -4.61 6.13
C TRP A 86 16.31 -4.16 4.70
N ILE A 87 16.09 -5.02 3.71
CA ILE A 87 16.32 -4.66 2.31
C ILE A 87 15.32 -3.59 1.88
N ALA A 88 14.06 -3.72 2.30
CA ALA A 88 13.01 -2.75 2.04
C ALA A 88 13.33 -1.36 2.60
N SER A 89 13.92 -1.28 3.81
CA SER A 89 14.28 0.03 4.39
C SER A 89 15.34 0.76 3.57
N TYR A 90 16.32 0.06 2.98
CA TYR A 90 17.27 0.68 2.06
C TYR A 90 16.66 0.98 0.68
N ALA A 91 15.87 0.06 0.15
CA ALA A 91 15.29 0.17 -1.19
C ALA A 91 14.26 1.32 -1.27
N PHE A 92 13.29 1.37 -0.34
CA PHE A 92 12.21 2.35 -0.37
C PHE A 92 12.73 3.76 -0.10
N VAL A 93 13.68 3.92 0.82
CA VAL A 93 14.34 5.21 1.07
C VAL A 93 15.16 5.65 -0.15
N GLY A 94 15.85 4.72 -0.80
CA GLY A 94 16.59 4.97 -2.03
C GLY A 94 15.68 5.47 -3.16
N VAL A 95 14.59 4.77 -3.46
CA VAL A 95 13.60 5.17 -4.48
C VAL A 95 13.02 6.55 -4.17
N THR A 96 12.66 6.79 -2.92
CA THR A 96 12.08 8.08 -2.48
C THR A 96 13.09 9.23 -2.64
N GLY A 97 14.36 9.00 -2.33
CA GLY A 97 15.45 9.96 -2.51
C GLY A 97 15.74 10.26 -3.98
N ASP A 98 15.81 9.23 -4.82
CA ASP A 98 16.05 9.35 -6.26
C ASP A 98 14.91 10.15 -6.92
N LEU A 99 13.66 9.86 -6.55
CA LEU A 99 12.47 10.58 -7.02
C LEU A 99 12.47 12.06 -6.59
N ARG A 100 12.84 12.34 -5.33
CA ARG A 100 12.94 13.72 -4.82
C ARG A 100 13.99 14.52 -5.57
N SER A 101 15.16 13.93 -5.79
CA SER A 101 16.29 14.55 -6.50
C SER A 101 15.94 14.82 -7.96
N GLU A 102 15.29 13.87 -8.64
CA GLU A 102 14.91 14.02 -10.04
C GLU A 102 13.81 15.08 -10.24
N LEU A 103 12.80 15.11 -9.37
CA LEU A 103 11.78 16.17 -9.39
C LEU A 103 12.39 17.54 -9.13
N PHE A 104 13.31 17.65 -8.17
CA PHE A 104 14.01 18.90 -7.89
C PHE A 104 14.82 19.38 -9.11
N ARG A 105 15.61 18.48 -9.71
CA ARG A 105 16.38 18.76 -10.93
C ARG A 105 15.48 19.17 -12.09
N HIS A 106 14.28 18.58 -12.22
CA HIS A 106 13.31 18.97 -13.25
C HIS A 106 12.80 20.40 -13.03
N VAL A 107 12.44 20.75 -11.80
CA VAL A 107 11.96 22.09 -11.46
C VAL A 107 13.03 23.15 -11.69
N MET A 108 14.29 22.85 -11.35
CA MET A 108 15.44 23.76 -11.59
C MET A 108 15.67 24.09 -13.07
N GLY A 109 15.15 23.29 -14.00
CA GLY A 109 15.27 23.53 -15.44
C GLY A 109 14.22 24.49 -16.02
N HIS A 110 13.30 25.03 -15.22
CA HIS A 110 12.27 25.95 -15.69
C HIS A 110 12.73 27.41 -15.75
N ALA A 111 12.10 28.19 -16.63
CA ALA A 111 12.41 29.60 -16.81
C ALA A 111 12.17 30.41 -15.52
N PRO A 112 12.92 31.51 -15.28
CA PRO A 112 12.74 32.35 -14.10
C PRO A 112 11.30 32.84 -13.89
N SER A 113 10.56 33.08 -14.99
CA SER A 113 9.14 33.46 -14.97
C SER A 113 8.24 32.43 -14.25
N TYR A 114 8.59 31.14 -14.29
CA TYR A 114 7.86 30.09 -13.58
C TYR A 114 7.96 30.24 -12.05
N PHE A 115 9.12 30.67 -11.55
CA PHE A 115 9.36 30.86 -10.12
C PHE A 115 8.78 32.18 -9.59
N VAL A 116 8.67 33.20 -10.44
CA VAL A 116 8.01 34.47 -10.08
C VAL A 116 6.49 34.27 -9.89
N GLN A 117 5.88 33.36 -10.64
CA GLN A 117 4.44 33.09 -10.59
C GLN A 117 4.02 32.09 -9.50
N ARG A 118 4.95 31.42 -8.81
CA ARG A 118 4.64 30.34 -7.85
C ARG A 118 5.45 30.48 -6.56
N LEU A 119 4.77 30.39 -5.42
CA LEU A 119 5.41 30.35 -4.10
C LEU A 119 6.34 29.12 -3.99
N SER A 120 7.61 29.36 -3.68
CA SER A 120 8.64 28.31 -3.49
C SER A 120 8.21 27.20 -2.51
N GLY A 121 7.44 27.57 -1.47
CA GLY A 121 6.86 26.60 -0.52
C GLY A 121 5.91 25.59 -1.15
N THR A 122 5.12 25.99 -2.16
CA THR A 122 4.19 25.08 -2.85
C THR A 122 4.91 24.06 -3.72
N LEU A 123 6.03 24.44 -4.34
CA LEU A 123 6.86 23.54 -5.14
C LEU A 123 7.54 22.50 -4.25
N THR A 124 8.14 22.94 -3.15
CA THR A 124 8.80 22.07 -2.17
C THR A 124 7.80 21.11 -1.51
N GLY A 125 6.60 21.61 -1.18
CA GLY A 125 5.50 20.81 -0.65
C GLY A 125 5.06 19.71 -1.61
N ARG A 126 4.86 20.03 -2.89
CA ARG A 126 4.46 19.04 -3.91
C ARG A 126 5.50 17.95 -4.13
N ILE A 127 6.78 18.32 -4.18
CA ILE A 127 7.88 17.35 -4.31
C ILE A 127 7.86 16.38 -3.11
N THR A 128 7.77 16.92 -1.89
CA THR A 128 7.77 16.11 -0.66
C THR A 128 6.52 15.23 -0.54
N ALA A 129 5.35 15.77 -0.86
CA ALA A 129 4.09 15.02 -0.86
C ALA A 129 4.12 13.85 -1.85
N THR A 130 4.68 14.07 -3.05
CA THR A 130 4.82 13.02 -4.07
C THR A 130 5.76 11.92 -3.60
N SER A 131 6.91 12.28 -3.02
CA SER A 131 7.85 11.33 -2.41
C SER A 131 7.21 10.51 -1.29
N ASN A 132 6.45 11.14 -0.39
CA ASN A 132 5.77 10.42 0.69
C ASN A 132 4.67 9.49 0.18
N ALA A 133 3.90 9.91 -0.83
CA ALA A 133 2.89 9.07 -1.45
C ALA A 133 3.51 7.84 -2.13
N ALA A 134 4.66 8.00 -2.79
CA ALA A 134 5.41 6.89 -3.39
C ALA A 134 5.85 5.88 -2.32
N PHE A 135 6.47 6.36 -1.23
CA PHE A 135 6.86 5.52 -0.10
C PHE A 135 5.66 4.78 0.51
N ALA A 136 4.55 5.48 0.73
CA ALA A 136 3.34 4.88 1.30
C ALA A 136 2.78 3.77 0.41
N LEU A 137 2.78 3.96 -0.92
CA LEU A 137 2.33 2.94 -1.87
C LEU A 137 3.24 1.72 -1.86
N GLU A 138 4.57 1.90 -1.92
CA GLU A 138 5.53 0.78 -1.87
C GLU A 138 5.40 -0.02 -0.58
N ASN A 139 5.27 0.69 0.54
CA ASN A 139 5.11 0.08 1.85
C ASN A 139 3.79 -0.68 1.97
N LEU A 140 2.67 -0.06 1.57
CA LEU A 140 1.36 -0.72 1.58
C LEU A 140 1.37 -1.97 0.70
N PHE A 141 1.91 -1.86 -0.52
CA PHE A 141 1.95 -2.95 -1.47
C PHE A 141 2.78 -4.13 -0.94
N THR A 142 3.96 -3.86 -0.40
CA THR A 142 4.88 -4.90 0.08
C THR A 142 4.36 -5.63 1.32
N TRP A 143 3.74 -4.91 2.26
CA TRP A 143 3.37 -5.49 3.55
C TRP A 143 1.92 -5.95 3.64
N ASN A 144 1.00 -5.37 2.86
CA ASN A 144 -0.43 -5.67 2.98
C ASN A 144 -1.01 -6.38 1.75
N ILE A 145 -0.45 -6.15 0.55
CA ILE A 145 -1.01 -6.69 -0.69
C ILE A 145 -0.24 -7.94 -1.12
N LEU A 146 1.09 -7.86 -1.16
CA LEU A 146 1.94 -8.94 -1.63
C LEU A 146 1.77 -10.24 -0.80
N PRO A 147 1.75 -10.20 0.55
CA PRO A 147 1.74 -11.45 1.33
C PRO A 147 0.45 -12.27 1.18
N PRO A 148 -0.77 -11.69 1.27
CA PRO A 148 -1.99 -12.45 0.99
C PRO A 148 -2.08 -13.00 -0.43
N CYS A 149 -1.63 -12.23 -1.43
CA CYS A 149 -1.62 -12.70 -2.82
C CYS A 149 -0.69 -13.90 -3.00
N VAL A 150 0.52 -13.84 -2.46
CA VAL A 150 1.49 -14.93 -2.49
C VAL A 150 0.97 -16.13 -1.70
N ALA A 151 0.45 -15.93 -0.49
CA ALA A 151 -0.11 -16.99 0.33
C ALA A 151 -1.26 -17.72 -0.38
N THR A 152 -2.16 -16.99 -1.04
CA THR A 152 -3.27 -17.57 -1.82
C THR A 152 -2.74 -18.38 -3.00
N ALA A 153 -1.75 -17.85 -3.74
CA ALA A 153 -1.14 -18.57 -4.86
C ALA A 153 -0.42 -19.85 -4.40
N CYS A 154 0.34 -19.78 -3.31
CA CYS A 154 0.99 -20.94 -2.70
C CYS A 154 -0.02 -21.98 -2.20
N ALA A 155 -1.11 -21.55 -1.56
CA ALA A 155 -2.18 -22.44 -1.10
C ALA A 155 -2.87 -23.16 -2.26
N ILE A 156 -3.19 -22.46 -3.35
CA ILE A 156 -3.77 -23.08 -4.55
C ILE A 156 -2.79 -24.07 -5.16
N ALA A 157 -1.52 -23.69 -5.34
CA ALA A 157 -0.49 -24.59 -5.88
C ALA A 157 -0.33 -25.86 -5.02
N PHE A 158 -0.37 -25.71 -3.70
CA PHE A 158 -0.31 -26.82 -2.76
C PHE A 158 -1.55 -27.72 -2.84
N LEU A 159 -2.75 -27.15 -2.89
CA LEU A 159 -3.99 -27.92 -3.00
C LEU A 159 -4.06 -28.72 -4.30
N VAL A 160 -3.58 -28.15 -5.41
CA VAL A 160 -3.49 -28.86 -6.70
C VAL A 160 -2.61 -30.11 -6.58
N ALA A 161 -1.52 -30.06 -5.81
CA ALA A 161 -0.66 -31.22 -5.57
C ALA A 161 -1.31 -32.30 -4.70
N VAL A 162 -2.27 -31.96 -3.83
CA VAL A 162 -2.94 -32.93 -2.94
C VAL A 162 -4.19 -33.54 -3.59
N SER A 163 -5.10 -32.71 -4.11
CA SER A 163 -6.31 -33.18 -4.78
C SER A 163 -6.92 -32.13 -5.69
N VAL A 164 -6.95 -32.44 -7.00
CA VAL A 164 -7.51 -31.58 -8.05
C VAL A 164 -8.97 -31.15 -7.79
N PRO A 165 -9.91 -32.02 -7.34
CA PRO A 165 -11.29 -31.59 -7.15
C PRO A 165 -11.48 -30.60 -5.98
N VAL A 166 -10.75 -30.76 -4.88
CA VAL A 166 -10.80 -29.81 -3.74
C VAL A 166 -10.12 -28.49 -4.12
N ALA A 167 -9.00 -28.56 -4.83
CA ALA A 167 -8.32 -27.38 -5.36
C ALA A 167 -9.23 -26.55 -6.29
N ALA A 168 -9.96 -27.22 -7.18
CA ALA A 168 -10.93 -26.57 -8.07
C ALA A 168 -12.05 -25.89 -7.27
N ALA A 169 -12.66 -26.59 -6.30
CA ALA A 169 -13.71 -26.02 -5.46
C ALA A 169 -13.25 -24.77 -4.68
N VAL A 170 -12.08 -24.83 -4.05
CA VAL A 170 -11.49 -23.69 -3.31
C VAL A 170 -11.14 -22.54 -4.25
N THR A 171 -10.60 -22.83 -5.44
CA THR A 171 -10.26 -21.80 -6.43
C THR A 171 -11.50 -21.08 -6.94
N VAL A 172 -12.60 -21.80 -7.20
CA VAL A 172 -13.89 -21.21 -7.59
C VAL A 172 -14.46 -20.34 -6.47
N ALA A 173 -14.45 -20.84 -5.22
CA ALA A 173 -14.91 -20.05 -4.07
C ALA A 173 -14.08 -18.78 -3.88
N ALA A 174 -12.74 -18.88 -3.95
CA ALA A 174 -11.83 -17.74 -3.85
C ALA A 174 -12.06 -16.73 -4.99
N ALA A 175 -12.25 -17.20 -6.22
CA ALA A 175 -12.54 -16.36 -7.38
C ALA A 175 -13.88 -15.63 -7.22
N LEU A 176 -14.90 -16.29 -6.66
CA LEU A 176 -16.22 -15.71 -6.42
C LEU A 176 -16.16 -14.62 -5.34
N VAL A 177 -15.45 -14.88 -4.23
CA VAL A 177 -15.21 -13.88 -3.19
C VAL A 177 -14.40 -12.70 -3.74
N MET A 178 -13.33 -12.96 -4.51
CA MET A 178 -12.52 -11.91 -5.14
C MET A 178 -13.36 -11.06 -6.11
N LEU A 179 -14.24 -11.69 -6.90
CA LEU A 179 -15.11 -10.99 -7.85
C LEU A 179 -16.17 -10.16 -7.12
N MET A 180 -16.72 -10.66 -6.01
CA MET A 180 -17.63 -9.91 -5.15
C MET A 180 -16.93 -8.69 -4.51
N LEU A 181 -15.72 -8.90 -3.97
CA LEU A 181 -14.87 -7.84 -3.44
C LEU A 181 -14.55 -6.78 -4.49
N PHE A 182 -14.17 -7.22 -5.70
CA PHE A 182 -13.85 -6.31 -6.79
C PHE A 182 -15.07 -5.49 -7.22
N ARG A 183 -16.26 -6.11 -7.26
CA ARG A 183 -17.52 -5.40 -7.53
C ARG A 183 -17.85 -4.41 -6.42
N LEU A 184 -17.69 -4.77 -5.16
CA LEU A 184 -17.93 -3.86 -4.03
C LEU A 184 -16.92 -2.70 -3.99
N ALA A 185 -15.64 -2.97 -4.29
CA ALA A 185 -14.60 -1.97 -4.40
C ALA A 185 -14.84 -1.02 -5.59
N ALA A 186 -15.26 -1.56 -6.74
CA ALA A 186 -15.66 -0.75 -7.91
C ALA A 186 -16.87 0.14 -7.59
N HIS A 187 -17.85 -0.35 -6.81
CA HIS A 187 -18.99 0.45 -6.35
C HIS A 187 -18.60 1.49 -5.27
N GLY A 188 -17.54 1.24 -4.49
CA GLY A 188 -16.99 2.20 -3.52
C GLY A 188 -16.05 3.25 -4.12
N THR A 189 -15.53 3.02 -5.33
CA THR A 189 -14.63 3.93 -6.05
C THR A 189 -15.20 5.36 -6.22
N PRO A 190 -16.47 5.57 -6.63
CA PRO A 190 -17.03 6.92 -6.70
C PRO A 190 -17.13 7.61 -5.33
N LEU A 191 -17.26 6.86 -4.23
CA LEU A 191 -17.34 7.40 -2.87
C LEU A 191 -15.98 7.88 -2.37
N HIS A 192 -14.90 7.16 -2.70
CA HIS A 192 -13.52 7.57 -2.38
C HIS A 192 -13.05 8.74 -3.25
N GLN A 193 -13.43 8.78 -4.52
CA GLN A 193 -13.18 9.93 -5.40
C GLN A 193 -13.94 11.17 -4.90
N GLY A 194 -15.21 11.03 -4.51
CA GLY A 194 -15.98 12.12 -3.91
C GLY A 194 -15.35 12.64 -2.61
N PHE A 195 -14.86 11.77 -1.73
CA PHE A 195 -14.12 12.21 -0.54
C PHE A 195 -12.82 12.94 -0.89
N ALA A 196 -12.03 12.43 -1.84
CA ALA A 196 -10.78 13.06 -2.28
C ALA A 196 -11.02 14.44 -2.92
N ASP A 197 -12.06 14.59 -3.74
CA ASP A 197 -12.44 15.87 -4.36
C ASP A 197 -12.91 16.89 -3.32
N HIS A 198 -13.70 16.45 -2.33
CA HIS A 198 -14.13 17.32 -1.23
C HIS A 198 -12.96 17.75 -0.32
N ALA A 199 -12.05 16.83 0.00
CA ALA A 199 -10.85 17.14 0.80
C ALA A 199 -9.91 18.10 0.05
N ALA A 200 -9.64 17.85 -1.24
CA ALA A 200 -8.80 18.73 -2.07
C ALA A 200 -9.40 20.14 -2.22
N ARG A 201 -10.74 20.25 -2.28
CA ARG A 201 -11.44 21.54 -2.34
C ARG A 201 -11.34 22.32 -1.04
N VAL A 202 -11.45 21.65 0.12
CA VAL A 202 -11.22 22.27 1.44
C VAL A 202 -9.77 22.76 1.56
N GLU A 203 -8.81 21.93 1.17
CA GLU A 203 -7.38 22.27 1.19
C GLU A 203 -7.07 23.47 0.27
N GLY A 204 -7.72 23.53 -0.89
CA GLY A 204 -7.64 24.66 -1.82
C GLY A 204 -8.25 25.96 -1.28
N GLU A 205 -9.47 25.91 -0.70
CA GLU A 205 -10.11 27.09 -0.09
C GLU A 205 -9.32 27.60 1.14
N LEU A 206 -8.75 26.71 1.95
CA LEU A 206 -7.89 27.08 3.07
C LEU A 206 -6.61 27.76 2.59
N ALA A 207 -5.94 27.22 1.58
CA ALA A 207 -4.74 27.81 1.01
C ALA A 207 -5.00 29.21 0.41
N ASP A 208 -6.14 29.42 -0.23
CA ASP A 208 -6.56 30.71 -0.78
C ASP A 208 -6.81 31.75 0.32
N VAL A 209 -7.57 31.40 1.37
CA VAL A 209 -7.85 32.32 2.49
C VAL A 209 -6.58 32.67 3.26
N ILE A 210 -5.69 31.71 3.50
CA ILE A 210 -4.40 31.97 4.15
C ILE A 210 -3.49 32.82 3.26
N GLY A 211 -3.44 32.52 1.95
CA GLY A 211 -2.67 33.30 0.98
C GLY A 211 -3.15 34.75 0.85
N ASN A 212 -4.45 34.98 1.01
CA ASN A 212 -5.09 36.30 0.92
C ASN A 212 -5.48 36.89 2.30
N MET A 213 -4.87 36.43 3.39
CA MET A 213 -5.20 36.87 4.74
C MET A 213 -5.12 38.40 4.97
N PRO A 214 -4.17 39.15 4.35
CA PRO A 214 -4.15 40.60 4.43
C PRO A 214 -5.43 41.27 3.91
N LEU A 215 -6.02 40.75 2.81
CA LEU A 215 -7.30 41.23 2.27
C LEU A 215 -8.46 40.90 3.21
N VAL A 216 -8.47 39.68 3.76
CA VAL A 216 -9.51 39.28 4.73
C VAL A 216 -9.50 40.19 5.95
N ARG A 217 -8.32 40.60 6.41
CA ARG A 217 -8.17 41.56 7.52
C ARG A 217 -8.55 42.98 7.11
N SER A 218 -8.18 43.45 5.92
CA SER A 218 -8.49 44.81 5.46
C SER A 218 -10.00 45.04 5.29
N PHE A 219 -10.75 44.00 4.93
CA PHE A 219 -12.21 44.06 4.82
C PHE A 219 -12.94 43.62 6.10
N GLY A 220 -12.25 43.35 7.20
CA GLY A 220 -12.85 42.90 8.45
C GLY A 220 -13.62 41.56 8.33
N ALA A 221 -13.32 40.77 7.30
CA ALA A 221 -14.12 39.62 6.89
C ALA A 221 -13.81 38.31 7.65
N ILE A 222 -13.05 38.38 8.75
CA ILE A 222 -12.55 37.20 9.48
C ILE A 222 -13.70 36.28 9.93
N GLY A 223 -14.76 36.85 10.52
CA GLY A 223 -15.91 36.06 10.97
C GLY A 223 -16.68 35.41 9.81
N ARG A 224 -16.77 36.11 8.67
CA ARG A 224 -17.45 35.62 7.45
C ARG A 224 -16.68 34.46 6.82
N GLU A 225 -15.36 34.57 6.69
CA GLU A 225 -14.52 33.48 6.15
C GLU A 225 -14.44 32.29 7.11
N HIS A 226 -14.43 32.52 8.43
CA HIS A 226 -14.48 31.44 9.42
C HIS A 226 -15.79 30.63 9.32
N ALA A 227 -16.94 31.31 9.24
CA ALA A 227 -18.23 30.65 9.06
C ALA A 227 -18.32 29.89 7.72
N ARG A 228 -17.76 30.47 6.65
CA ARG A 228 -17.70 29.84 5.32
C ARG A 228 -16.86 28.55 5.36
N ILE A 229 -15.64 28.61 5.88
CA ILE A 229 -14.75 27.44 6.00
C ILE A 229 -15.38 26.37 6.89
N ALA A 230 -15.96 26.74 8.03
CA ALA A 230 -16.64 25.80 8.92
C ALA A 230 -17.76 25.03 8.19
N SER A 231 -18.53 25.70 7.33
CA SER A 231 -19.56 25.06 6.51
C SER A 231 -18.98 24.09 5.45
N THR A 232 -17.82 24.41 4.87
CA THR A 232 -17.13 23.53 3.91
C THR A 232 -16.54 22.31 4.62
N ILE A 233 -15.91 22.49 5.78
CA ILE A 233 -15.38 21.39 6.62
C ILE A 233 -16.52 20.47 7.08
N SER A 234 -17.68 21.02 7.48
CA SER A 234 -18.83 20.22 7.88
C SER A 234 -19.35 19.31 6.75
N ARG A 235 -19.36 19.81 5.51
CA ARG A 235 -19.71 19.01 4.32
C ARG A 235 -18.69 17.90 4.05
N GLU A 236 -17.40 18.19 4.19
CA GLU A 236 -16.34 17.17 4.07
C GLU A 236 -16.47 16.09 5.17
N MET A 237 -16.72 16.49 6.42
CA MET A 237 -16.94 15.57 7.54
C MET A 237 -18.16 14.67 7.31
N GLY A 238 -19.24 15.20 6.76
CA GLY A 238 -20.42 14.42 6.35
C GLY A 238 -20.08 13.36 5.29
N ALA A 239 -19.35 13.75 4.24
CA ALA A 239 -18.89 12.83 3.20
C ALA A 239 -17.93 11.76 3.75
N ARG A 240 -17.01 12.14 4.64
CA ARG A 240 -16.09 11.22 5.33
C ARG A 240 -16.84 10.21 6.19
N ARG A 241 -17.87 10.65 6.92
CA ARG A 241 -18.69 9.77 7.76
C ARG A 241 -19.44 8.73 6.93
N LEU A 242 -20.03 9.13 5.80
CA LEU A 242 -20.71 8.20 4.88
C LEU A 242 -19.73 7.18 4.28
N SER A 243 -18.52 7.63 3.90
CA SER A 243 -17.45 6.75 3.43
C SER A 243 -17.02 5.72 4.49
N LEU A 244 -16.81 6.15 5.74
CA LEU A 244 -16.49 5.26 6.84
C LEU A 244 -17.63 4.29 7.18
N GLN A 245 -18.88 4.75 7.17
CA GLN A 245 -20.04 3.89 7.41
C GLN A 245 -20.22 2.85 6.31
N TYR A 246 -19.91 3.19 5.06
CA TYR A 246 -19.91 2.23 3.95
C TYR A 246 -18.82 1.17 4.16
N LEU A 247 -17.62 1.55 4.59
CA LEU A 247 -16.55 0.61 4.96
C LEU A 247 -16.94 -0.29 6.15
N GLU A 248 -17.67 0.25 7.14
CA GLU A 248 -18.14 -0.53 8.29
C GLU A 248 -19.21 -1.55 7.87
N LYS A 249 -20.16 -1.17 7.01
CA LYS A 249 -21.14 -2.09 6.40
C LYS A 249 -20.45 -3.18 5.58
N LEU A 250 -19.40 -2.82 4.87
CA LEU A 250 -18.52 -3.75 4.14
C LEU A 250 -17.86 -4.74 5.10
N ARG A 251 -17.30 -4.30 6.23
CA ARG A 251 -16.70 -5.18 7.23
C ARG A 251 -17.73 -6.13 7.86
N LEU A 252 -18.94 -5.66 8.15
CA LEU A 252 -20.02 -6.51 8.69
C LEU A 252 -20.48 -7.58 7.70
N LEU A 253 -20.36 -7.35 6.39
CA LEU A 253 -20.65 -8.36 5.37
C LEU A 253 -19.52 -9.40 5.19
N HIS A 254 -18.32 -9.11 5.69
CA HIS A 254 -17.15 -9.98 5.59
C HIS A 254 -16.85 -10.77 6.89
N ALA A 255 -17.42 -10.35 8.03
CA ALA A 255 -17.31 -11.04 9.31
C ALA A 255 -18.32 -12.21 9.40
#